data_AF-A0A075HV42-F1
#
_entry.id   AF-A0A075HV42-F1
#
_cell.length_a   1.000
_cell.length_b   1.000
_cell.length_c   1.000
_cell.angle_alpha   90.00
_cell.angle_beta   90.00
_cell.angle_gamma   90.00
#
_symmetry.space_group_name_H-M   'P 1'
#
loop_
_entity.id
_entity.type
_entity.pdbx_description
1 polymer ?
#
loop_
_entity_poly.entity_id
_entity_poly.type
_entity_poly.pdbx_seq_one_letter_code
_entity_poly.pdbx_strand_id
1 'polypeptide(L)'
;MGYLIGNGYAEVVGDSNDIDSLRNTIYNFFNDDASIPDSGTPYYGYSGAVKCLSDGTGDVAFAKDSTVDSYCGNDVEEDNEEWCLERDQYVALPTFGKAPSHPVMYNPELLDVQTRTAILNALMSLNFESYVENYTTMGQSFTGCYDISVHVIDEESPRNKCGSEILSNVLNTPGIVRATSQQHLGSYSELIRNIPGISSYYDDKFDIT
;
A
#
# COMPACT_ATOMS: atom_id res chain seq x y z
N MET A 1 -11.84 3.32 -10.42
CA MET A 1 -13.19 2.99 -10.93
C MET A 1 -14.27 2.97 -9.88
N GLY A 2 -14.16 2.16 -8.81
CA GLY A 2 -15.21 2.08 -7.78
C GLY A 2 -15.70 3.42 -7.20
N TYR A 3 -14.78 4.38 -7.00
CA TYR A 3 -15.14 5.75 -6.62
C TYR A 3 -15.96 6.49 -7.69
N LEU A 4 -15.56 6.41 -8.96
CA LEU A 4 -16.24 7.08 -10.07
C LEU A 4 -17.64 6.53 -10.28
N ILE A 5 -17.78 5.20 -10.25
CA ILE A 5 -19.07 4.51 -10.40
C ILE A 5 -19.97 4.82 -9.20
N GLY A 6 -19.44 4.71 -7.97
CA GLY A 6 -20.22 4.95 -6.75
C GLY A 6 -20.77 6.35 -6.59
N ASN A 7 -20.12 7.35 -7.18
CA ASN A 7 -20.58 8.74 -7.19
C ASN A 7 -21.36 9.11 -8.47
N GLY A 8 -21.61 8.15 -9.37
CA GLY A 8 -22.33 8.38 -10.63
C GLY A 8 -21.56 9.18 -11.68
N TYR A 9 -20.23 9.27 -11.57
CA TYR A 9 -19.38 9.90 -12.58
C TYR A 9 -19.17 8.99 -13.80
N ALA A 10 -19.14 7.67 -13.60
CA ALA A 10 -18.96 6.69 -14.67
C ALA A 10 -20.11 5.69 -14.67
N GLU A 11 -20.70 5.43 -15.83
CA GLU A 11 -21.72 4.41 -16.03
C GLU A 11 -21.08 3.07 -16.42
N VAL A 12 -21.53 1.97 -15.82
CA VAL A 12 -21.05 0.62 -16.14
C VAL A 12 -21.45 0.24 -17.55
N VAL A 13 -20.47 -0.18 -18.36
CA VAL A 13 -20.67 -0.65 -19.73
C VAL A 13 -20.50 -2.17 -19.79
N GLY A 14 -21.58 -2.89 -20.05
CA GLY A 14 -21.63 -4.35 -20.09
C GLY A 14 -22.51 -4.95 -18.99
N ASP A 15 -22.27 -6.22 -18.65
CA ASP A 15 -22.95 -6.89 -17.54
C ASP A 15 -22.34 -6.45 -16.20
N SER A 16 -23.17 -5.97 -15.28
CA SER A 16 -22.77 -5.57 -13.93
C SER A 16 -22.21 -6.72 -13.08
N ASN A 17 -22.46 -7.97 -13.47
CA ASN A 17 -21.98 -9.16 -12.77
C ASN A 17 -20.71 -9.76 -13.39
N ASP A 18 -20.20 -9.17 -14.47
CA ASP A 18 -19.00 -9.62 -15.17
C ASP A 18 -17.84 -8.64 -14.94
N ILE A 19 -16.69 -9.17 -14.55
CA ILE A 19 -15.49 -8.37 -14.31
C ILE A 19 -14.92 -7.80 -15.61
N ASP A 20 -15.19 -8.42 -16.76
CA ASP A 20 -14.76 -7.92 -18.07
C ASP A 20 -15.40 -6.57 -18.41
N SER A 21 -16.58 -6.28 -17.86
CA SER A 21 -17.24 -4.96 -17.97
C SER A 21 -16.43 -3.83 -17.34
N LEU A 22 -15.49 -4.12 -16.44
CA LEU A 22 -14.61 -3.10 -15.86
C LEU A 22 -13.75 -2.44 -16.94
N ARG A 23 -13.15 -3.22 -17.84
CA ARG A 23 -12.30 -2.70 -18.92
C ARG A 23 -13.12 -1.82 -19.87
N ASN A 24 -14.29 -2.30 -20.29
CA ASN A 24 -15.21 -1.54 -21.15
C ASN A 24 -15.63 -0.22 -20.49
N THR A 25 -15.90 -0.24 -19.18
CA THR A 25 -16.26 0.96 -18.42
C THR A 25 -15.09 1.97 -18.37
N ILE A 26 -13.85 1.50 -18.22
CA ILE A 26 -12.66 2.36 -18.23
C ILE A 26 -12.49 3.02 -19.60
N TYR A 27 -12.55 2.24 -20.69
CA TYR A 27 -12.39 2.78 -22.04
C TYR A 27 -13.49 3.79 -22.41
N ASN A 28 -14.74 3.50 -22.03
CA ASN A 28 -15.85 4.41 -22.28
C ASN A 28 -15.75 5.71 -21.47
N PHE A 29 -15.26 5.67 -20.23
CA PHE A 29 -15.16 6.86 -19.38
C PHE A 29 -13.96 7.74 -19.70
N PHE A 30 -12.79 7.16 -19.97
CA PHE A 30 -11.58 7.91 -20.28
C PHE A 30 -11.40 8.08 -21.79
N ASN A 31 -11.01 7.02 -22.48
CA ASN A 31 -10.93 6.88 -23.94
C ASN A 31 -10.47 5.46 -24.29
N ASP A 32 -10.56 5.10 -25.58
CA ASP A 32 -10.13 3.79 -26.09
C ASP A 32 -8.61 3.55 -25.99
N ASP A 33 -7.82 4.62 -25.86
CA ASP A 33 -6.35 4.56 -25.76
C ASP A 33 -5.85 4.43 -24.30
N ALA A 34 -6.76 4.32 -23.33
CA ALA A 34 -6.41 4.23 -21.92
C ALA A 34 -5.51 3.02 -21.63
N SER A 35 -4.33 3.26 -21.07
CA SER A 35 -3.39 2.17 -20.80
C SER A 35 -3.84 1.34 -19.58
N ILE A 36 -4.16 0.06 -19.82
CA ILE A 36 -4.42 -0.95 -18.77
C ILE A 36 -3.40 -2.08 -18.95
N PRO A 37 -2.13 -1.86 -18.55
CA PRO A 37 -1.01 -2.75 -18.85
C PRO A 37 -1.09 -4.08 -18.10
N ASP A 38 -0.68 -5.16 -18.76
CA ASP A 38 -0.48 -6.47 -18.14
C ASP A 38 0.91 -6.57 -17.48
N SER A 39 1.06 -7.49 -16.53
CA SER A 39 2.31 -7.74 -15.83
C SER A 39 3.46 -8.02 -16.82
N GLY A 40 4.59 -7.33 -16.60
CA GLY A 40 5.79 -7.45 -17.45
C GLY A 40 5.86 -6.45 -18.61
N THR A 41 4.83 -5.61 -18.80
CA THR A 41 4.89 -4.49 -19.76
C THR A 41 5.50 -3.23 -19.12
N PRO A 42 6.07 -2.28 -19.91
CA PRO A 42 6.77 -1.12 -19.38
C PRO A 42 5.95 -0.19 -18.49
N TYR A 43 4.62 -0.14 -18.68
CA TYR A 43 3.72 0.72 -17.92
C TYR A 43 2.98 0.00 -16.79
N TYR A 44 3.33 -1.26 -16.51
CA TYR A 44 2.71 -2.03 -15.45
C TYR A 44 3.07 -1.54 -14.03
N GLY A 45 2.09 -1.57 -13.14
CA GLY A 45 2.25 -1.21 -11.73
C GLY A 45 2.37 0.29 -11.48
N TYR A 46 2.68 0.68 -10.23
CA TYR A 46 2.74 2.09 -9.85
C TYR A 46 3.87 2.86 -10.53
N SER A 47 5.07 2.27 -10.60
CA SER A 47 6.22 2.83 -11.33
C SER A 47 5.87 3.05 -12.81
N GLY A 48 5.35 2.01 -13.47
CA GLY A 48 4.97 2.08 -14.88
C GLY A 48 3.85 3.07 -15.19
N ALA A 49 2.90 3.26 -14.26
CA ALA A 49 1.86 4.27 -14.41
C ALA A 49 2.44 5.70 -14.40
N VAL A 50 3.38 6.00 -13.49
CA VAL A 50 4.07 7.30 -13.48
C VAL A 50 4.94 7.45 -14.72
N LYS A 51 5.62 6.38 -15.16
CA LYS A 51 6.36 6.37 -16.42
C LYS A 51 5.49 6.71 -17.63
N CYS A 52 4.29 6.14 -17.73
CA CYS A 52 3.33 6.43 -18.80
C CYS A 52 2.97 7.93 -18.88
N LEU A 53 2.86 8.57 -17.71
CA LEU A 53 2.66 10.02 -17.59
C LEU A 53 3.93 10.80 -18.02
N SER A 54 5.11 10.38 -17.55
CA SER A 54 6.38 11.04 -17.88
C SER A 54 6.75 10.96 -19.35
N ASP A 55 6.45 9.83 -20.00
CA ASP A 55 6.62 9.62 -21.44
C ASP A 55 5.59 10.41 -22.27
N GLY A 56 4.63 11.09 -21.63
CA GLY A 56 3.56 11.85 -22.29
C GLY A 56 2.55 10.96 -23.03
N THR A 57 2.51 9.66 -22.73
CA THR A 57 1.57 8.72 -23.34
C THR A 57 0.17 8.86 -22.72
N GLY A 58 0.09 9.17 -21.42
CA GLY A 58 -1.16 9.46 -20.73
C GLY A 58 -1.15 10.82 -20.05
N ASP A 59 -2.29 11.50 -20.04
CA ASP A 59 -2.45 12.80 -19.38
C ASP A 59 -2.61 12.69 -17.85
N VAL A 60 -3.01 11.52 -17.36
CA VAL A 60 -3.27 11.25 -15.94
C VAL A 60 -2.80 9.84 -15.59
N ALA A 61 -2.05 9.70 -14.49
CA ALA A 61 -1.66 8.42 -13.92
C ALA A 61 -2.32 8.17 -12.56
N PHE A 62 -2.77 6.93 -12.34
CA PHE A 62 -3.31 6.48 -11.06
C PHE A 62 -2.27 5.67 -10.30
N ALA A 63 -1.70 6.25 -9.25
CA ALA A 63 -0.71 5.60 -8.40
C ALA A 63 -0.92 5.91 -6.91
N LYS A 64 -0.12 5.31 -6.02
CA LYS A 64 -0.09 5.69 -4.60
C LYS A 64 0.57 7.06 -4.45
N ASP A 65 0.19 7.78 -3.40
CA ASP A 65 0.75 9.08 -3.03
C ASP A 65 2.28 9.04 -2.90
N SER A 66 2.83 7.97 -2.33
CA SER A 66 4.26 7.78 -2.16
C SER A 66 5.03 7.43 -3.45
N THR A 67 4.34 7.18 -4.57
CA THR A 67 4.98 6.58 -5.76
C THR A 67 6.00 7.52 -6.38
N VAL A 68 5.64 8.80 -6.60
CA VAL A 68 6.55 9.77 -7.22
C VAL A 68 7.79 9.95 -6.36
N ASP A 69 7.64 10.09 -5.04
CA ASP A 69 8.78 10.26 -4.13
C ASP A 69 9.67 9.03 -4.10
N SER A 70 9.10 7.83 -4.25
CA SER A 70 9.87 6.57 -4.24
C SER A 70 10.74 6.36 -5.47
N TYR A 71 10.37 6.92 -6.62
CA TYR A 71 11.06 6.67 -7.90
C TYR A 71 11.73 7.91 -8.49
N CYS A 72 11.25 9.11 -8.18
CA CYS A 72 11.67 10.37 -8.79
C CYS A 72 12.01 11.47 -7.77
N GLY A 73 11.96 11.17 -6.47
CA GLY A 73 12.15 12.14 -5.39
C GLY A 73 13.16 11.70 -4.34
N ASN A 74 14.11 10.84 -4.71
CA ASN A 74 15.15 10.36 -3.79
C ASN A 74 16.16 11.47 -3.47
N ASP A 75 16.76 11.40 -2.27
CA ASP A 75 17.81 12.34 -1.83
C ASP A 75 19.07 12.26 -2.70
N VAL A 76 19.33 11.07 -3.25
CA VAL A 76 20.42 10.82 -4.21
C VAL A 76 19.80 10.78 -5.60
N GLU A 77 20.13 11.76 -6.43
CA GLU A 77 19.55 11.90 -7.77
C GLU A 77 19.84 10.69 -8.69
N GLU A 78 20.99 10.02 -8.49
CA GLU A 78 21.36 8.79 -9.22
C GLU A 78 20.44 7.60 -8.92
N ASP A 79 19.71 7.63 -7.80
CA ASP A 79 18.73 6.59 -7.44
C ASP A 79 17.36 6.84 -8.11
N ASN A 80 17.16 8.00 -8.74
CA ASN A 80 15.94 8.27 -9.49
C ASN A 80 15.93 7.54 -10.82
N GLU A 81 14.73 7.19 -11.27
CA GLU A 81 14.53 6.57 -12.57
C GLU A 81 14.83 7.55 -13.71
N GLU A 82 15.47 7.05 -14.78
CA GLU A 82 15.91 7.90 -15.91
C GLU A 82 14.76 8.60 -16.66
N TRP A 83 13.55 8.04 -16.58
CA TRP A 83 12.35 8.56 -17.24
C TRP A 83 11.61 9.59 -16.37
N CYS A 84 12.12 9.92 -15.18
CA CYS A 84 11.49 10.91 -14.33
C CYS A 84 11.52 12.31 -14.96
N LEU A 85 10.37 12.99 -14.89
CA LEU A 85 10.30 14.44 -15.01
C LEU A 85 10.83 15.11 -13.73
N GLU A 86 11.04 16.42 -13.80
CA GLU A 86 11.36 17.22 -12.62
C GLU A 86 10.23 17.11 -11.58
N ARG A 87 10.59 17.08 -10.30
CA ARG A 87 9.64 16.76 -9.21
C ARG A 87 8.45 17.72 -9.13
N ASP A 88 8.65 18.98 -9.55
CA ASP A 88 7.63 20.03 -9.56
C ASP A 88 6.66 19.95 -10.75
N GLN A 89 6.97 19.12 -11.75
CA GLN A 89 6.09 18.85 -12.89
C GLN A 89 4.99 17.84 -12.54
N TYR A 90 5.18 17.04 -11.49
CA TYR A 90 4.14 16.13 -11.00
C TYR A 90 3.15 16.87 -10.10
N VAL A 91 1.93 17.06 -10.61
CA VAL A 91 0.84 17.68 -9.85
C VAL A 91 -0.08 16.60 -9.28
N ALA A 92 -0.05 16.43 -7.95
CA ALA A 92 -0.94 15.52 -7.26
C ALA A 92 -2.38 16.07 -7.23
N LEU A 93 -3.33 15.28 -7.74
CA LEU A 93 -4.76 15.57 -7.60
C LEU A 93 -5.24 15.27 -6.17
N PRO A 94 -6.36 15.87 -5.72
CA PRO A 94 -6.99 15.51 -4.46
C PRO A 94 -7.23 14.01 -4.34
N THR A 95 -6.89 13.45 -3.18
CA THR A 95 -7.10 12.02 -2.93
C THR A 95 -8.59 11.69 -2.92
N PHE A 96 -8.98 10.65 -3.66
CA PHE A 96 -10.38 10.20 -3.78
C PHE A 96 -10.63 8.87 -3.06
N GLY A 97 -9.63 8.31 -2.39
CA GLY A 97 -9.76 7.08 -1.62
C GLY A 97 -8.52 6.81 -0.77
N LYS A 98 -8.69 6.05 0.31
CA LYS A 98 -7.59 5.56 1.13
C LYS A 98 -7.47 4.05 0.91
N ALA A 99 -6.39 3.63 0.28
CA ALA A 99 -6.07 2.22 0.19
C ALA A 99 -5.56 1.73 1.57
N PRO A 100 -6.12 0.65 2.12
CA PRO A 100 -5.64 0.09 3.38
C PRO A 100 -4.21 -0.45 3.22
N SER A 101 -3.45 -0.46 4.32
CA SER A 101 -2.11 -1.06 4.34
C SER A 101 -2.15 -2.59 4.26
N HIS A 102 -0.99 -3.21 4.08
CA HIS A 102 -0.89 -4.67 4.00
C HIS A 102 -1.32 -5.33 5.33
N PRO A 103 -2.31 -6.25 5.32
CA PRO A 103 -2.72 -6.95 6.52
C PRO A 103 -1.90 -8.21 6.77
N VAL A 104 -1.70 -8.56 8.04
CA VAL A 104 -1.35 -9.91 8.46
C VAL A 104 -2.63 -10.61 8.91
N MET A 105 -2.99 -11.70 8.24
CA MET A 105 -4.22 -12.46 8.51
C MET A 105 -3.90 -13.85 9.06
N TYR A 106 -4.79 -14.39 9.88
CA TYR A 106 -4.71 -15.75 10.39
C TYR A 106 -6.09 -16.42 10.31
N ASN A 107 -6.11 -17.74 10.14
CA ASN A 107 -7.35 -18.52 10.22
C ASN A 107 -7.62 -18.87 11.71
N PRO A 108 -8.72 -18.37 12.32
CA PRO A 108 -9.04 -18.66 13.72
C PRO A 108 -9.41 -20.12 13.99
N GLU A 109 -9.76 -20.90 12.98
CA GLU A 109 -10.09 -22.33 13.11
C GLU A 109 -8.83 -23.21 13.19
N LEU A 110 -7.72 -22.76 12.59
CA LEU A 110 -6.46 -23.50 12.53
C LEU A 110 -5.45 -23.03 13.58
N LEU A 111 -5.50 -21.76 13.98
CA LEU A 111 -4.55 -21.17 14.90
C LEU A 111 -5.15 -21.07 16.32
N ASP A 112 -4.60 -21.84 17.25
CA ASP A 112 -5.08 -21.86 18.63
C ASP A 112 -4.89 -20.49 19.33
N VAL A 113 -5.66 -20.29 20.39
CA VAL A 113 -5.72 -19.00 21.11
C VAL A 113 -4.35 -18.60 21.69
N GLN A 114 -3.53 -19.55 22.14
CA GLN A 114 -2.23 -19.25 22.74
C GLN A 114 -1.25 -18.78 21.66
N THR A 115 -1.12 -19.54 20.57
CA THR A 115 -0.23 -19.18 19.46
C THR A 115 -0.65 -17.85 18.83
N ARG A 116 -1.95 -17.64 18.61
CA ARG A 116 -2.47 -16.35 18.11
C ARG A 116 -2.09 -15.18 19.01
N THR A 117 -2.22 -15.35 20.33
CA THR A 117 -1.90 -14.28 21.29
C THR A 117 -0.41 -14.00 21.30
N ALA A 118 0.43 -15.03 21.24
CA ALA A 118 1.88 -14.89 21.18
C ALA A 118 2.32 -14.12 19.91
N ILE A 119 1.84 -14.54 18.73
CA ILE A 119 2.16 -13.87 17.46
C ILE A 119 1.72 -12.41 17.49
N LEU A 120 0.50 -12.14 17.95
CA LEU A 120 0.00 -10.78 17.97
C LEU A 120 0.79 -9.89 18.94
N ASN A 121 1.13 -10.39 20.13
CA ASN A 121 1.93 -9.61 21.07
C ASN A 121 3.34 -9.35 20.54
N ALA A 122 3.95 -10.33 19.87
CA ALA A 122 5.26 -10.19 19.24
C ALA A 122 5.25 -9.17 18.09
N LEU A 123 4.19 -9.14 17.27
CA LEU A 123 4.07 -8.12 16.22
C LEU A 123 3.80 -6.73 16.81
N MET A 124 2.95 -6.65 17.83
CA MET A 124 2.64 -5.38 18.49
C MET A 124 3.84 -4.80 19.25
N SER A 125 4.76 -5.63 19.75
CA SER A 125 5.94 -5.15 20.47
C SER A 125 6.91 -4.40 19.54
N LEU A 126 6.92 -4.72 18.24
CA LEU A 126 7.76 -4.01 17.26
C LEU A 126 7.45 -2.51 17.19
N ASN A 127 6.24 -2.08 17.56
CA ASN A 127 5.87 -0.67 17.61
C ASN A 127 6.64 0.13 18.66
N PHE A 128 7.21 -0.53 19.67
CA PHE A 128 7.87 0.12 20.79
C PHE A 128 9.38 0.21 20.63
N GLU A 129 9.95 -0.46 19.63
CA GLU A 129 11.38 -0.44 19.36
C GLU A 129 11.71 0.48 18.20
N SER A 130 12.60 1.45 18.43
CA SER A 130 13.16 2.31 17.38
C SER A 130 14.69 2.29 17.40
N TYR A 131 15.32 2.38 16.23
CA TYR A 131 16.77 2.54 16.18
C TYR A 131 17.15 3.98 16.52
N VAL A 132 18.09 4.14 17.45
CA VAL A 132 18.58 5.45 17.89
C VAL A 132 20.10 5.55 17.69
N GLU A 133 20.56 6.73 17.28
CA GLU A 133 21.99 7.03 17.07
C GLU A 133 22.43 8.14 18.04
N ASN A 134 23.51 7.90 18.79
CA ASN A 134 24.07 8.84 19.78
C ASN A 134 23.03 9.37 20.78
N TYR A 135 22.06 8.54 21.14
CA TYR A 135 21.01 8.88 22.09
C TYR A 135 21.60 9.10 23.47
N THR A 136 21.49 10.33 23.98
CA THR A 136 22.16 10.71 25.23
C THR A 136 21.16 10.68 26.39
N THR A 137 21.40 9.80 27.36
CA THR A 137 20.65 9.74 28.62
C THR A 137 21.62 9.64 29.79
N MET A 138 21.34 10.37 30.87
CA MET A 138 22.19 10.45 32.07
C MET A 138 23.69 10.74 31.80
N GLY A 139 24.01 11.45 30.70
CA GLY A 139 25.38 11.82 30.33
C GLY A 139 26.18 10.71 29.61
N GLN A 140 25.54 9.61 29.24
CA GLN A 140 26.10 8.57 28.37
C GLN A 140 25.33 8.55 27.04
N SER A 141 26.04 8.31 25.94
CA SER A 141 25.46 8.22 24.60
C SER A 141 25.43 6.76 24.16
N PHE A 142 24.30 6.34 23.63
CA PHE A 142 24.02 4.97 23.24
C PHE A 142 23.56 4.92 21.78
N THR A 143 23.87 3.84 21.09
CA THR A 143 23.42 3.58 19.72
C THR A 143 22.93 2.14 19.65
N GLY A 144 21.70 1.93 19.21
CA GLY A 144 21.08 0.60 19.22
C GLY A 144 19.56 0.64 19.08
N CYS A 145 18.92 -0.52 19.24
CA CYS A 145 17.46 -0.61 19.29
C CYS A 145 16.97 -0.19 20.68
N TYR A 146 16.22 0.90 20.76
CA TYR A 146 15.63 1.40 21.99
C TYR A 146 14.17 0.97 22.12
N ASP A 147 13.85 0.19 23.16
CA ASP A 147 12.48 -0.17 23.52
C ASP A 147 11.91 0.86 24.52
N ILE A 148 10.94 1.65 24.06
CA ILE A 148 10.30 2.70 24.88
C ILE A 148 9.40 2.14 25.98
N SER A 149 8.96 0.89 25.87
CA SER A 149 8.05 0.27 26.84
C SER A 149 8.76 -0.12 28.14
N VAL A 150 10.02 -0.56 28.03
CA VAL A 150 10.86 -0.97 29.16
C VAL A 150 12.05 -0.05 29.41
N HIS A 151 12.28 0.94 28.54
CA HIS A 151 13.41 1.87 28.58
C HIS A 151 14.78 1.17 28.57
N VAL A 152 14.92 0.17 27.69
CA VAL A 152 16.16 -0.62 27.52
C VAL A 152 16.69 -0.40 26.11
N ILE A 153 18.01 -0.32 25.97
CA ILE A 153 18.71 -0.23 24.68
C ILE A 153 19.45 -1.55 24.44
N ASP A 154 19.17 -2.19 23.30
CA ASP A 154 19.97 -3.28 22.75
C ASP A 154 21.00 -2.69 21.78
N GLU A 155 22.25 -2.62 22.25
CA GLU A 155 23.41 -2.12 21.48
C GLU A 155 24.08 -3.23 20.63
N GLU A 156 23.70 -4.50 20.82
CA GLU A 156 24.31 -5.64 20.14
C GLU A 156 23.59 -5.98 18.82
N SER A 157 22.27 -5.79 18.80
CA SER A 157 21.47 -6.09 17.60
C SER A 157 21.75 -5.10 16.46
N PRO A 158 21.91 -5.60 15.22
CA PRO A 158 22.02 -4.73 14.06
C PRO A 158 20.73 -3.94 13.82
N ARG A 159 20.87 -2.75 13.24
CA ARG A 159 19.75 -1.83 12.93
C ARG A 159 18.55 -2.51 12.29
N ASN A 160 18.77 -3.37 11.30
CA ASN A 160 17.70 -4.05 10.55
C ASN A 160 16.86 -5.03 11.40
N LYS A 161 17.24 -5.32 12.65
CA LYS A 161 16.47 -6.11 13.60
C LYS A 161 15.62 -5.29 14.55
N CYS A 162 15.76 -3.97 14.60
CA CYS A 162 14.89 -3.15 15.46
C CYS A 162 13.46 -3.17 14.94
N GLY A 163 12.47 -3.16 15.85
CA GLY A 163 11.06 -3.17 15.49
C GLY A 163 10.66 -2.18 14.39
N SER A 164 11.03 -0.90 14.51
CA SER A 164 10.73 0.12 13.50
C SER A 164 11.30 -0.21 12.11
N GLU A 165 12.50 -0.79 12.07
CA GLU A 165 13.19 -1.15 10.84
C GLU A 165 12.58 -2.42 10.22
N ILE A 166 12.17 -3.39 11.03
CA ILE A 166 11.43 -4.57 10.55
C ILE A 166 10.09 -4.14 9.96
N LEU A 167 9.33 -3.29 10.66
CA LEU A 167 8.02 -2.81 10.20
C LEU A 167 8.16 -2.03 8.89
N SER A 168 9.18 -1.16 8.78
CA SER A 168 9.47 -0.42 7.55
C SER A 168 9.90 -1.35 6.41
N ASN A 169 10.87 -2.23 6.63
CA ASN A 169 11.47 -3.02 5.55
C ASN A 169 10.59 -4.20 5.10
N VAL A 170 9.79 -4.78 5.98
CA VAL A 170 8.96 -5.98 5.67
C VAL A 170 7.52 -5.61 5.37
N LEU A 171 6.91 -4.75 6.19
CA LEU A 171 5.49 -4.41 6.09
C LEU A 171 5.25 -3.05 5.40
N ASN A 172 6.32 -2.32 5.09
CA ASN A 172 6.28 -0.97 4.53
C ASN A 172 5.32 -0.06 5.34
N THR A 173 5.48 -0.11 6.66
CA THR A 173 4.64 0.65 7.59
C THR A 173 5.42 1.12 8.80
N PRO A 174 5.17 2.32 9.34
CA PRO A 174 5.83 2.78 10.56
C PRO A 174 5.30 2.10 11.83
N GLY A 175 4.20 1.35 11.75
CA GLY A 175 3.53 0.78 12.91
C GLY A 175 2.42 -0.19 12.51
N ILE A 176 2.08 -1.10 13.42
CA ILE A 176 0.96 -2.04 13.26
C ILE A 176 -0.12 -1.81 14.32
N VAL A 177 -1.37 -2.04 13.95
CA VAL A 177 -2.50 -1.98 14.88
C VAL A 177 -3.37 -3.22 14.72
N ARG A 178 -3.94 -3.69 15.83
CA ARG A 178 -4.98 -4.72 15.79
C ARG A 178 -6.25 -4.13 15.18
N ALA A 179 -6.68 -4.68 14.06
CA ALA A 179 -7.95 -4.33 13.42
C ALA A 179 -8.70 -5.59 12.98
N THR A 180 -10.03 -5.48 12.89
CA THR A 180 -10.86 -6.45 12.17
C THR A 180 -10.87 -6.12 10.68
N SER A 181 -11.22 -7.08 9.82
CA SER A 181 -11.35 -6.83 8.38
C SER A 181 -12.33 -5.69 8.07
N GLN A 182 -13.41 -5.57 8.85
CA GLN A 182 -14.39 -4.49 8.69
C GLN A 182 -13.78 -3.12 9.02
N GLN A 183 -12.97 -3.02 10.08
CA GLN A 183 -12.30 -1.78 10.46
C GLN A 183 -11.16 -1.42 9.49
N HIS A 184 -10.40 -2.42 9.05
CA HIS A 184 -9.25 -2.23 8.15
C HIS A 184 -9.69 -1.80 6.76
N LEU A 185 -10.70 -2.47 6.20
CA LEU A 185 -11.23 -2.14 4.88
C LEU A 185 -12.13 -0.91 4.92
N GLY A 186 -12.90 -0.69 5.99
CA GLY A 186 -13.71 0.53 6.19
C GLY A 186 -14.44 0.98 4.91
N SER A 187 -14.27 2.26 4.55
CA SER A 187 -14.85 2.86 3.35
C SER A 187 -14.25 2.34 2.03
N TYR A 188 -13.05 1.74 2.07
CA TYR A 188 -12.46 1.11 0.88
C TYR A 188 -13.29 -0.09 0.42
N SER A 189 -13.96 -0.80 1.34
CA SER A 189 -14.89 -1.88 0.98
C SER A 189 -16.06 -1.37 0.11
N GLU A 190 -16.61 -0.19 0.43
CA GLU A 190 -17.69 0.41 -0.36
C GLU A 190 -17.23 0.78 -1.77
N LEU A 191 -16.02 1.32 -1.90
CA LEU A 191 -15.44 1.62 -3.21
C LEU A 191 -15.26 0.35 -4.04
N ILE A 192 -14.76 -0.74 -3.46
CA ILE A 192 -14.61 -2.01 -4.17
C ILE A 192 -15.97 -2.55 -4.60
N ARG A 193 -17.00 -2.50 -3.75
CA ARG A 193 -18.34 -3.02 -4.06
C ARG A 193 -18.99 -2.39 -5.30
N ASN A 194 -18.61 -1.17 -5.66
CA ASN A 194 -19.11 -0.49 -6.85
C ASN A 194 -18.45 -0.98 -8.16
N ILE A 195 -17.43 -1.85 -8.08
CA ILE A 195 -16.77 -2.41 -9.26
C ILE A 195 -17.65 -3.53 -9.85
N PRO A 196 -17.98 -3.48 -11.16
CA PRO A 196 -18.80 -4.52 -11.79
C PRO A 196 -18.11 -5.88 -11.72
N GLY A 197 -18.90 -6.93 -11.45
CA GLY A 197 -18.47 -8.32 -11.40
C GLY A 197 -17.51 -8.68 -10.26
N ILE A 198 -17.20 -7.75 -9.36
CA ILE A 198 -16.21 -7.99 -8.30
C ILE A 198 -16.65 -9.03 -7.28
N SER A 199 -17.95 -9.12 -6.98
CA SER A 199 -18.49 -10.14 -6.07
C SER A 199 -18.33 -11.52 -6.68
N SER A 200 -18.86 -11.71 -7.90
CA SER A 200 -18.75 -12.96 -8.65
C SER A 200 -17.29 -13.42 -8.78
N TYR A 201 -16.39 -12.49 -9.12
CA TYR A 201 -14.95 -12.77 -9.23
C TYR A 201 -14.36 -13.35 -7.94
N TYR A 202 -14.73 -12.80 -6.78
CA TYR A 202 -14.21 -13.27 -5.50
C TYR A 202 -14.87 -14.58 -5.06
N ASP A 203 -16.15 -14.76 -5.32
CA ASP A 203 -16.88 -15.99 -5.03
C ASP A 203 -16.26 -17.17 -5.79
N ASP A 204 -16.02 -17.02 -7.10
CA ASP A 204 -15.41 -18.05 -7.95
C ASP A 204 -13.96 -18.34 -7.58
N LYS A 205 -13.18 -17.30 -7.26
CA LYS A 205 -11.73 -17.44 -7.04
C LYS A 205 -11.38 -18.06 -5.70
N PHE A 206 -12.21 -17.84 -4.68
CA PHE A 206 -11.93 -18.29 -3.32
C PHE A 206 -12.83 -19.43 -2.86
N ASP A 207 -13.77 -19.86 -3.71
CA ASP A 207 -14.62 -21.05 -3.56
C ASP A 207 -15.00 -21.27 -2.09
N ILE A 208 -15.55 -20.21 -1.48
CA ILE A 208 -15.91 -20.19 -0.06
C ILE A 208 -17.25 -20.96 0.05
N THR A 209 -17.17 -22.29 -0.02
CA THR A 209 -18.28 -23.20 0.29
C THR A 209 -18.17 -23.74 1.71
#